data_AF-A0A7C1C8S5-F1
#
_entry.id   AF-A0A7C1C8S5-F1
#
_cell.length_a   1.000
_cell.length_b   1.000
_cell.length_c   1.000
_cell.angle_alpha   90.00
_cell.angle_beta   90.00
_cell.angle_gamma   90.00
#
_symmetry.space_group_name_H-M   'P 1'
#
loop_
_entity.id
_entity.type
_entity.pdbx_description
1 polymer ?
#
loop_
_entity_poly.entity_id
_entity_poly.type
_entity_poly.pdbx_seq_one_letter_code
_entity_poly.pdbx_strand_id
1 'polypeptide(L)'
;DAPQREKHRFIAVKFIVNRAVTHEIVRHRPCSFLQESQRYCRYADHKFGGEVTFIKPLFFAGDSPEYALWLKAMEDSERTYLQLLATSSPQAARTVLPNSCKTEIIVYANLAEWRHIFNLRTTKAAEPSMREVMIPLQADFRERFAEIFSA
;
A
#
# COMPACT_ATOMS: atom_id res chain seq x y z
N ASP A 1 22.25 -21.29 12.84
CA ASP A 1 22.99 -20.02 13.02
C ASP A 1 22.24 -18.84 12.46
N ALA A 2 22.34 -17.67 13.11
CA ALA A 2 21.63 -16.45 12.72
C ALA A 2 21.89 -16.00 11.26
N PRO A 3 23.13 -16.07 10.70
CA PRO A 3 23.38 -15.69 9.30
C PRO A 3 22.66 -16.56 8.26
N GLN A 4 22.44 -17.84 8.58
CA GLN A 4 21.69 -18.76 7.74
C GLN A 4 20.19 -18.44 7.79
N ARG A 5 19.66 -18.19 9.00
CA ARG A 5 18.24 -17.82 9.16
C ARG A 5 17.90 -16.52 8.44
N GLU A 6 18.78 -15.53 8.46
CA GLU A 6 18.56 -14.26 7.76
C GLU A 6 18.27 -14.44 6.26
N LYS A 7 19.02 -15.32 5.59
CA LYS A 7 18.91 -15.53 4.14
C LYS A 7 17.81 -16.52 3.76
N HIS A 8 17.49 -17.47 4.64
CA HIS A 8 16.62 -18.60 4.34
C HIS A 8 15.24 -18.56 5.02
N ARG A 9 15.02 -17.65 5.97
CA ARG A 9 13.70 -17.41 6.55
C ARG A 9 12.98 -16.36 5.73
N PHE A 10 11.82 -16.72 5.18
CA PHE A 10 10.96 -15.82 4.41
C PHE A 10 9.69 -15.47 5.19
N ILE A 11 9.26 -14.23 5.05
CA ILE A 11 8.06 -13.69 5.68
C ILE A 11 7.21 -12.99 4.62
N ALA A 12 5.91 -13.30 4.64
CA ALA A 12 4.90 -12.59 3.88
C ALA A 12 4.22 -11.55 4.78
N VAL A 13 4.16 -10.30 4.34
CA VAL A 13 3.40 -9.24 5.02
C VAL A 13 2.35 -8.71 4.07
N LYS A 14 1.11 -8.68 4.52
CA LYS A 14 -0.01 -8.06 3.79
C LYS A 14 -0.15 -6.60 4.23
N PHE A 15 -0.06 -5.68 3.28
CA PHE A 15 -0.32 -4.26 3.47
C PHE A 15 -1.68 -3.89 2.89
N ILE A 16 -2.40 -3.03 3.61
CA ILE A 16 -3.60 -2.34 3.13
C ILE A 16 -3.24 -0.85 3.13
N VAL A 17 -2.94 -0.31 1.94
CA VAL A 17 -2.36 1.03 1.77
C VAL A 17 -2.90 1.68 0.50
N ASN A 18 -2.53 2.94 0.24
CA ASN A 18 -2.84 3.59 -1.03
C ASN A 18 -1.92 3.10 -2.17
N ARG A 19 -2.32 3.37 -3.42
CA ARG A 19 -1.54 3.00 -4.61
C ARG A 19 -0.16 3.66 -4.64
N ALA A 20 -0.03 4.93 -4.25
CA ALA A 20 1.27 5.61 -4.22
C ALA A 20 2.31 4.90 -3.35
N VAL A 21 1.93 4.47 -2.14
CA VAL A 21 2.81 3.69 -1.24
C VAL A 21 3.24 2.39 -1.91
N THR A 22 2.32 1.68 -2.59
CA THR A 22 2.70 0.45 -3.30
C THR A 22 3.67 0.70 -4.45
N HIS A 23 3.56 1.83 -5.16
CA HIS A 23 4.50 2.22 -6.22
C HIS A 23 5.93 2.44 -5.70
N GLU A 24 6.09 2.77 -4.42
CA GLU A 24 7.39 2.78 -3.75
C GLU A 24 7.84 1.41 -3.24
N ILE A 25 6.91 0.61 -2.68
CA ILE A 25 7.21 -0.73 -2.15
C ILE A 25 7.76 -1.64 -3.26
N VAL A 26 7.12 -1.66 -4.44
CA VAL A 26 7.48 -2.56 -5.55
C VAL A 26 8.84 -2.23 -6.20
N ARG A 27 9.52 -1.16 -5.73
CA ARG A 27 10.88 -0.83 -6.16
C ARG A 27 11.95 -1.70 -5.50
N HIS A 28 11.60 -2.43 -4.45
CA HIS A 28 12.46 -3.43 -3.82
C HIS A 28 12.44 -4.71 -4.66
N ARG A 29 13.51 -4.95 -5.42
CA ARG A 29 13.57 -6.00 -6.45
C ARG A 29 13.72 -7.44 -5.94
N PRO A 30 14.53 -7.75 -4.90
CA PRO A 30 14.71 -9.13 -4.42
C PRO A 30 13.52 -9.56 -3.52
N CYS A 31 12.31 -9.32 -4.00
CA CYS A 31 11.06 -9.58 -3.31
C CYS A 31 10.04 -10.16 -4.30
N SER A 32 9.08 -10.92 -3.78
CA SER A 32 7.90 -11.34 -4.54
C SER A 32 6.68 -10.54 -4.08
N PHE A 33 5.82 -10.18 -5.04
CA PHE A 33 4.65 -9.34 -4.77
C PHE A 33 3.37 -9.99 -5.28
N LEU A 34 2.32 -9.94 -4.45
CA LEU A 34 0.95 -10.25 -4.87
C LEU A 34 0.10 -9.01 -4.61
N GLN A 35 -0.24 -8.27 -5.66
CA GLN A 35 -0.98 -7.02 -5.54
C GLN A 35 -2.39 -7.14 -6.12
N GLU A 36 -3.35 -6.57 -5.42
CA GLU A 36 -4.73 -6.42 -5.88
C GLU A 36 -4.77 -5.69 -7.22
N SER A 37 -5.47 -6.28 -8.20
CA SER A 37 -5.57 -5.75 -9.55
C SER A 37 -6.86 -4.96 -9.73
N GLN A 38 -6.73 -3.65 -9.98
CA GLN A 38 -7.84 -2.79 -10.42
C GLN A 38 -8.47 -3.23 -11.76
N ARG A 39 -7.88 -4.17 -12.52
CA ARG A 39 -8.52 -4.71 -13.75
C ARG A 39 -9.59 -5.75 -13.45
N TYR A 40 -9.45 -6.46 -12.32
CA TYR A 40 -10.27 -7.62 -11.97
C TYR A 40 -11.09 -7.41 -10.71
N CYS A 41 -10.79 -6.37 -9.92
CA CYS A 41 -11.67 -5.94 -8.83
C CYS A 41 -13.01 -5.51 -9.42
N ARG A 42 -14.02 -6.32 -9.16
CA ARG A 42 -15.40 -6.05 -9.56
C ARG A 42 -16.00 -5.11 -8.52
N TYR A 43 -15.76 -3.82 -8.70
CA TYR A 43 -16.51 -2.79 -7.96
C TYR A 43 -18.02 -2.91 -8.24
N ALA A 44 -18.43 -3.45 -9.39
CA ALA A 44 -19.84 -3.56 -9.80
C ALA A 44 -20.65 -4.72 -9.19
N ASP A 45 -20.04 -5.72 -8.54
CA ASP A 45 -20.75 -6.98 -8.19
C ASP A 45 -21.57 -6.90 -6.88
N HIS A 46 -21.83 -5.70 -6.34
CA HIS A 46 -22.65 -5.42 -5.13
C HIS A 46 -22.31 -6.22 -3.85
N LYS A 47 -21.32 -7.13 -3.86
CA LYS A 47 -20.94 -7.94 -2.70
C LYS A 47 -20.18 -7.15 -1.62
N PHE A 48 -19.69 -5.95 -1.95
CA PHE A 48 -19.00 -5.04 -1.03
C PHE A 48 -19.28 -3.57 -1.39
N GLY A 49 -20.55 -3.16 -1.36
CA GLY A 49 -20.93 -1.73 -1.38
C GLY A 49 -20.87 -1.00 -2.71
N GLY A 50 -20.18 -1.49 -3.74
CA GLY A 50 -20.12 -0.79 -5.03
C GLY A 50 -19.12 0.37 -5.10
N GLU A 51 -18.49 0.69 -3.96
CA GLU A 51 -17.74 1.91 -3.73
C GLU A 51 -16.23 1.70 -3.92
N VAL A 52 -15.57 2.72 -4.43
CA VAL A 52 -14.11 2.81 -4.49
C VAL A 52 -13.61 3.29 -3.14
N THR A 53 -12.86 2.45 -2.43
CA THR A 53 -12.23 2.87 -1.17
C THR A 53 -10.97 3.68 -1.42
N PHE A 54 -10.82 4.78 -0.68
CA PHE A 54 -9.63 5.63 -0.68
C PHE A 54 -9.00 5.63 0.71
N ILE A 55 -7.67 5.70 0.79
CA ILE A 55 -6.95 5.91 2.05
C ILE A 55 -6.77 7.41 2.24
N LYS A 56 -7.25 7.91 3.38
CA LYS A 56 -7.09 9.31 3.78
C LYS A 56 -5.59 9.68 3.84
N PRO A 57 -5.19 10.83 3.27
CA PRO A 57 -3.83 11.33 3.43
C PRO A 57 -3.59 11.81 4.86
N LEU A 58 -2.41 11.53 5.41
CA LEU A 58 -1.98 12.01 6.72
C LEU A 58 -1.63 13.51 6.74
N PHE A 59 -1.55 14.15 5.58
CA PHE A 59 -1.10 15.54 5.43
C PHE A 59 -2.18 16.56 5.83
N PHE A 60 -3.46 16.16 5.80
CA PHE A 60 -4.57 17.09 5.96
C PHE A 60 -5.42 16.69 7.18
N ALA A 61 -5.65 17.65 8.08
CA ALA A 61 -6.58 17.48 9.19
C ALA A 61 -8.01 17.30 8.65
N GLY A 62 -8.85 16.53 9.35
CA GLY A 62 -10.18 16.14 8.81
C GLY A 62 -11.16 17.30 8.61
N ASP A 63 -10.93 18.42 9.28
CA ASP A 63 -11.69 19.66 9.22
C ASP A 63 -11.02 20.74 8.35
N SER A 64 -9.89 20.41 7.71
CA SER A 64 -9.13 21.38 6.93
C SER A 64 -9.72 21.61 5.53
N PRO A 65 -9.56 22.82 4.96
CA PRO A 65 -9.94 23.08 3.58
C PRO A 65 -9.26 22.14 2.56
N GLU A 66 -8.00 21.76 2.81
CA GLU A 66 -7.25 20.82 1.96
C GLU A 66 -7.86 19.42 1.99
N TYR A 67 -8.33 18.96 3.16
CA TYR A 67 -9.03 17.69 3.25
C TYR A 67 -10.36 17.72 2.50
N ALA A 68 -11.11 18.83 2.58
CA ALA A 68 -12.34 19.00 1.80
C ALA A 68 -12.08 18.97 0.29
N LEU A 69 -10.99 19.60 -0.18
CA LEU A 69 -10.57 19.54 -1.58
C LEU A 69 -10.20 18.11 -2.00
N TRP A 70 -9.44 17.39 -1.16
CA TRP A 70 -9.09 16.00 -1.41
C TRP A 70 -10.33 15.10 -1.46
N LEU A 71 -11.25 15.25 -0.50
CA LEU A 71 -12.48 14.45 -0.41
C LEU A 71 -13.33 14.64 -1.66
N LYS A 72 -13.57 15.90 -2.06
CA LYS A 72 -14.29 16.22 -3.28
C LYS A 72 -13.64 15.60 -4.52
N ALA A 73 -12.31 15.62 -4.62
CA ALA A 73 -11.60 14.98 -5.73
C ALA A 73 -11.80 13.45 -5.74
N MET A 74 -11.86 12.79 -4.58
CA MET A 74 -12.11 11.34 -4.49
C MET A 74 -13.53 11.00 -4.94
N GLU A 75 -14.54 11.75 -4.47
CA GLU A 75 -15.95 11.60 -4.87
C GLU A 75 -16.14 11.84 -6.37
N ASP A 76 -15.51 12.89 -6.91
CA ASP A 76 -15.55 13.21 -8.34
C ASP A 76 -14.90 12.09 -9.18
N SER A 77 -13.76 11.54 -8.73
CA SER A 77 -13.08 10.41 -9.37
C SER A 77 -13.92 9.12 -9.34
N GLU A 78 -14.55 8.79 -8.22
CA GLU A 78 -15.42 7.61 -8.09
C GLU A 78 -16.63 7.73 -9.03
N ARG A 79 -17.33 8.86 -9.00
CA ARG A 79 -18.48 9.12 -9.87
C ARG A 79 -18.11 8.96 -11.35
N THR A 80 -16.96 9.54 -11.74
CA THR A 80 -16.45 9.44 -13.11
C THR A 80 -16.08 8.00 -13.45
N TYR A 81 -15.44 7.27 -12.53
CA TYR A 81 -15.09 5.87 -12.72
C TYR A 81 -16.32 5.00 -12.98
N LEU A 82 -17.39 5.15 -12.19
CA LEU A 82 -18.64 4.39 -12.37
C LEU A 82 -19.33 4.72 -13.70
N GLN A 83 -19.34 5.99 -14.12
CA GLN A 83 -19.87 6.40 -15.43
C GLN A 83 -19.08 5.77 -16.58
N LEU A 84 -17.74 5.77 -16.50
CA LEU A 84 -16.89 5.12 -17.50
C LEU A 84 -17.07 3.62 -17.51
N LEU A 85 -17.26 2.98 -16.35
CA LEU A 85 -17.44 1.53 -16.24
C LEU A 85 -18.72 1.04 -16.94
N ALA A 86 -19.75 1.89 -17.04
CA ALA A 86 -20.98 1.56 -17.76
C ALA A 86 -20.78 1.43 -19.29
N THR A 87 -19.72 2.03 -19.84
CA THR A 87 -19.48 2.10 -21.30
C THR A 87 -18.12 1.55 -21.73
N SER A 88 -17.22 1.27 -20.78
CA SER A 88 -15.82 0.92 -21.04
C SER A 88 -15.36 -0.26 -20.17
N SER A 89 -14.25 -0.90 -20.58
CA SER A 89 -13.63 -1.95 -19.77
C SER A 89 -13.10 -1.40 -18.42
N PRO A 90 -13.03 -2.24 -17.35
CA PRO A 90 -12.44 -1.83 -16.07
C PRO A 90 -11.00 -1.28 -16.20
N GLN A 91 -10.21 -1.81 -17.15
CA GLN A 91 -8.85 -1.35 -17.41
C GLN A 91 -8.77 0.05 -18.00
N ALA A 92 -9.76 0.46 -18.78
CA ALA A 92 -9.88 1.80 -19.34
C ALA A 92 -10.48 2.77 -18.31
N ALA A 93 -11.57 2.37 -17.66
CA ALA A 93 -12.27 3.20 -16.67
C ALA A 93 -11.34 3.60 -15.51
N ARG A 94 -10.50 2.67 -15.02
CA ARG A 94 -9.59 2.95 -13.88
C ARG A 94 -8.56 4.05 -14.11
N THR A 95 -8.41 4.57 -15.33
CA THR A 95 -7.44 5.63 -15.64
C THR A 95 -7.75 6.95 -14.91
N VAL A 96 -8.99 7.15 -14.46
CA VAL A 96 -9.40 8.31 -13.65
C VAL A 96 -9.20 8.09 -12.14
N LEU A 97 -8.80 6.88 -11.72
CA LEU A 97 -8.62 6.56 -10.31
C LEU A 97 -7.33 7.19 -9.76
N PRO A 98 -7.39 7.88 -8.62
CA PRO A 98 -6.25 8.58 -8.03
C PRO A 98 -5.30 7.63 -7.29
N ASN A 99 -4.10 8.14 -7.01
CA ASN A 99 -3.09 7.48 -6.17
C ASN A 99 -3.58 7.13 -4.75
N SER A 100 -4.62 7.82 -4.27
CA SER A 100 -5.22 7.59 -2.95
C SER A 100 -6.09 6.33 -2.90
N CYS A 101 -6.39 5.68 -4.03
CA CYS A 101 -7.13 4.42 -4.02
C CYS A 101 -6.47 3.39 -3.11
N LYS A 102 -7.28 2.80 -2.23
CA LYS A 102 -6.89 1.64 -1.45
C LYS A 102 -6.50 0.50 -2.37
N THR A 103 -5.46 -0.22 -1.97
CA THR A 103 -5.03 -1.45 -2.58
C THR A 103 -4.47 -2.36 -1.50
N GLU A 104 -4.48 -3.65 -1.79
CA GLU A 104 -3.78 -4.64 -0.98
C GLU A 104 -2.55 -5.13 -1.72
N ILE A 105 -1.45 -5.33 -1.00
CA ILE A 105 -0.24 -5.97 -1.54
C ILE A 105 0.35 -6.88 -0.48
N ILE A 106 0.68 -8.11 -0.88
CA ILE A 106 1.51 -9.02 -0.09
C ILE A 106 2.93 -8.89 -0.59
N VAL A 107 3.85 -8.58 0.32
CA VAL A 107 5.29 -8.57 0.08
C VAL A 107 5.87 -9.82 0.71
N TYR A 108 6.56 -10.64 -0.07
CA TYR A 108 7.24 -11.85 0.38
C TYR A 108 8.74 -11.72 0.14
N ALA A 109 9.50 -11.74 1.23
CA ALA A 109 10.94 -11.54 1.19
C ALA A 109 11.63 -12.28 2.35
N ASN A 110 12.93 -12.54 2.23
CA ASN A 110 13.71 -13.06 3.35
C ASN A 110 14.03 -11.95 4.36
N LEU A 111 14.56 -12.32 5.53
CA LEU A 111 14.81 -11.37 6.60
C LEU A 111 15.93 -10.36 6.25
N ALA A 112 16.93 -10.73 5.44
CA ALA A 112 17.92 -9.79 4.91
C ALA A 112 17.27 -8.68 4.09
N GLU A 113 16.35 -9.03 3.20
CA GLU A 113 15.66 -8.05 2.36
C GLU A 113 14.68 -7.20 3.17
N TRP A 114 13.99 -7.79 4.16
CA TRP A 114 13.19 -7.00 5.10
C TRP A 114 14.03 -5.96 5.86
N ARG A 115 15.23 -6.34 6.32
CA ARG A 115 16.18 -5.41 6.94
C ARG A 115 16.54 -4.26 5.98
N HIS A 116 16.85 -4.59 4.73
CA HIS A 116 17.15 -3.58 3.70
C HIS A 116 15.95 -2.65 3.45
N ILE A 117 14.74 -3.20 3.34
CA ILE A 117 13.50 -2.44 3.18
C ILE A 117 13.33 -1.44 4.32
N PHE A 118 13.43 -1.89 5.58
CA PHE A 118 13.27 -1.00 6.73
C PHE A 118 14.31 0.12 6.73
N ASN A 119 15.58 -0.19 6.46
CA ASN A 119 16.67 0.80 6.42
C ASN A 119 16.41 1.93 5.40
N LEU A 120 15.67 1.65 4.32
CA LEU A 120 15.30 2.68 3.33
C LEU A 120 13.96 3.35 3.66
N ARG A 121 13.00 2.62 4.22
CA ARG A 121 11.60 3.04 4.33
C ARG A 121 11.19 3.60 5.70
N THR A 122 12.05 3.52 6.72
CA THR A 122 11.79 4.13 8.04
C THR A 122 12.58 5.42 8.30
N THR A 123 13.44 5.83 7.35
CA THR A 123 14.23 7.08 7.45
C THR A 123 13.35 8.33 7.43
N LYS A 124 13.85 9.46 7.91
CA LYS A 124 13.11 10.75 7.89
C LYS A 124 12.82 11.25 6.47
N ALA A 125 13.63 10.86 5.48
CA ALA A 125 13.48 11.25 4.08
C ALA A 125 12.46 10.38 3.32
N ALA A 126 12.08 9.23 3.87
CA ALA A 126 11.04 8.40 3.29
C ALA A 126 9.68 9.08 3.37
N GLU A 127 8.81 8.78 2.39
CA GLU A 127 7.46 9.31 2.32
C GLU A 127 6.69 9.03 3.64
N PRO A 128 6.00 10.01 4.22
CA PRO A 128 5.36 9.84 5.53
C PRO A 128 4.35 8.69 5.63
N SER A 129 3.55 8.42 4.59
CA SER A 129 2.54 7.35 4.59
C SER A 129 3.19 5.96 4.55
N MET A 130 4.33 5.83 3.86
CA MET A 130 5.18 4.65 3.92
C MET A 130 5.71 4.42 5.34
N ARG A 131 6.15 5.49 6.01
CA ARG A 131 6.68 5.39 7.38
C ARG A 131 5.61 4.97 8.39
N GLU A 132 4.36 5.43 8.20
CA GLU A 132 3.21 5.08 9.03
C GLU A 132 3.01 3.57 9.14
N VAL A 133 3.25 2.82 8.05
CA VAL A 133 3.13 1.35 8.06
C VAL A 133 4.46 0.63 8.34
N MET A 134 5.60 1.20 7.94
CA MET A 134 6.89 0.51 8.05
C MET A 134 7.52 0.59 9.44
N ILE A 135 7.30 1.68 10.19
CA ILE A 135 7.83 1.83 11.56
C ILE A 135 7.23 0.81 12.52
N PRO A 136 5.89 0.67 12.65
CA PRO A 136 5.31 -0.34 13.54
C PRO A 136 5.66 -1.76 13.07
N LEU A 137 5.74 -2.00 11.77
CA LEU A 137 6.17 -3.30 11.23
C LEU A 137 7.63 -3.63 11.60
N GLN A 138 8.53 -2.65 11.54
CA GLN A 138 9.92 -2.84 11.98
C GLN A 138 9.99 -3.18 13.48
N ALA A 139 9.15 -2.57 14.31
CA ALA A 139 9.07 -2.88 15.73
C ALA A 139 8.61 -4.33 15.97
N ASP A 140 7.57 -4.79 15.28
CA ASP A 140 7.10 -6.19 15.34
C ASP A 140 8.18 -7.17 14.85
N PHE A 141 8.93 -6.83 13.80
CA PHE A 141 10.07 -7.65 13.34
C PHE A 141 11.21 -7.72 14.36
N ARG A 142 11.50 -6.61 15.07
CA ARG A 142 12.51 -6.58 16.14
C ARG A 142 12.12 -7.48 17.32
N GLU A 143 10.84 -7.56 17.63
CA GLU A 143 10.34 -8.45 18.68
C GLU A 143 10.41 -9.93 18.24
N ARG A 144 9.91 -10.24 17.04
CA ARG A 144 9.81 -11.63 16.55
C ARG A 144 11.14 -12.26 16.14
N PHE A 145 12.08 -11.44 15.67
CA PHE A 145 13.36 -11.85 15.11
C PHE A 145 14.51 -11.07 15.75
N ALA A 146 14.48 -10.95 17.07
CA ALA A 146 15.46 -10.18 17.85
C ALA A 146 16.91 -10.56 17.54
N GLU A 147 17.18 -11.84 17.24
CA GLU A 147 18.52 -12.32 16.91
C GLU A 147 19.06 -11.84 15.55
N ILE A 148 18.19 -11.27 14.71
CA ILE A 148 18.53 -10.71 13.40
C ILE A 148 18.43 -9.20 13.41
N PHE A 149 17.44 -8.63 14.11
CA PHE A 149 17.13 -7.19 14.11
C PHE A 149 17.56 -6.45 15.40
N SER A 150 18.34 -7.09 16.28
CA SER A 150 18.93 -6.43 17.46
C SER A 150 19.81 -5.24 17.02
N ALA A 151 19.54 -4.10 17.67
CA ALA A 151 20.12 -2.75 17.54
C ALA A 151 21.17 -2.52 16.44
#